data_AF-A0A2S7V163-F1
#
_entry.id   AF-A0A2S7V163-F1
#
_cell.length_a   1.000
_cell.length_b   1.000
_cell.length_c   1.000
_cell.angle_alpha   90.00
_cell.angle_beta   90.00
_cell.angle_gamma   90.00
#
_symmetry.space_group_name_H-M   'P 1'
#
loop_
_entity.id
_entity.type
_entity.pdbx_description
1 polymer ?
#
loop_
_entity_poly.entity_id
_entity_poly.type
_entity_poly.pdbx_seq_one_letter_code
_entity_poly.pdbx_strand_id
1 'polypeptide(L)' 'MITKKQIKTAIFISILVGTILTLINQGEAFIDGSALNWYKVVLTYIVPFCVSLYSSIVAKMDTKQD' A
#
# COMPACT_ATOMS: atom_id res chain seq x y z
N MET A 1 -1.21 19.54 -6.50
CA MET A 1 0.22 19.18 -6.41
C MET A 1 0.44 18.26 -5.21
N ILE A 2 1.00 17.07 -5.46
CA ILE A 2 1.34 16.07 -4.44
C ILE A 2 2.64 16.52 -3.75
N THR A 3 2.68 16.40 -2.42
CA THR A 3 3.85 16.78 -1.62
C THR A 3 4.78 15.59 -1.38
N LYS A 4 6.07 15.85 -1.16
CA LYS A 4 7.04 14.80 -0.78
C LYS A 4 6.65 14.08 0.52
N LYS A 5 5.99 14.79 1.45
CA LYS A 5 5.48 14.22 2.71
C LYS A 5 4.40 13.17 2.44
N GLN A 6 3.42 13.47 1.58
CA GLN A 6 2.36 12.54 1.21
C GLN A 6 2.93 11.28 0.55
N ILE A 7 3.93 11.43 -0.35
CA ILE A 7 4.58 10.28 -0.98
C ILE A 7 5.33 9.42 0.05
N LYS A 8 6.09 10.04 0.98
CA LYS A 8 6.77 9.30 2.06
C LYS A 8 5.79 8.52 2.93
N THR A 9 4.68 9.14 3.32
CA THR A 9 3.62 8.47 4.09
C THR A 9 3.01 7.31 3.32
N ALA A 10 2.67 7.51 2.04
CA ALA A 10 2.10 6.46 1.19
C ALA A 10 3.05 5.27 1.00
N ILE A 11 4.35 5.51 0.84
CA ILE A 11 5.38 4.45 0.78
C ILE A 11 5.44 3.69 2.10
N PHE A 12 5.50 4.39 3.24
CA PHE A 12 5.56 3.74 4.55
C PHE A 12 4.32 2.86 4.80
N ILE A 13 3.13 3.39 4.53
CA ILE A 13 1.87 2.64 4.65
C ILE A 13 1.86 1.44 3.71
N SER A 14 2.28 1.61 2.46
CA SER A 14 2.38 0.53 1.47
C SER A 14 3.30 -0.60 1.95
N ILE A 15 4.46 -0.27 2.53
CA ILE A 15 5.38 -1.29 3.04
C ILE A 15 4.76 -2.03 4.24
N LEU A 16 4.22 -1.29 5.22
CA LEU A 16 3.65 -1.89 6.43
C LEU A 16 2.45 -2.77 6.10
N VAL A 17 1.44 -2.20 5.44
CA VAL A 17 0.18 -2.88 5.11
C VAL A 17 0.43 -3.96 4.06
N GLY A 18 1.25 -3.69 3.04
CA GLY A 18 1.59 -4.66 2.00
C GLY A 18 2.31 -5.89 2.55
N THR A 19 3.19 -5.73 3.55
CA THR A 19 3.84 -6.87 4.21
C THR A 19 2.83 -7.72 4.98
N ILE A 20 1.94 -7.07 5.75
CA ILE A 20 0.87 -7.76 6.49
C ILE A 20 -0.05 -8.53 5.53
N LEU A 21 -0.53 -7.87 4.46
CA LEU A 21 -1.40 -8.53 3.49
C LEU A 21 -0.69 -9.64 2.73
N THR A 22 0.60 -9.52 2.43
CA THR A 22 1.36 -10.58 1.74
C THR A 22 1.42 -11.84 2.62
N LEU A 23 1.65 -11.67 3.92
CA LEU A 23 1.63 -12.78 4.89
C LEU A 23 0.23 -13.39 5.04
N ILE A 24 -0.84 -12.60 5.01
CA ILE A 24 -2.20 -13.13 5.10
C ILE A 24 -2.63 -13.82 3.79
N ASN A 25 -2.23 -13.29 2.63
CA ASN A 25 -2.72 -13.76 1.33
C ASN A 25 -1.97 -14.98 0.79
N GLN A 26 -0.68 -15.07 1.09
CA GLN A 26 0.19 -16.15 0.58
C GLN A 26 1.33 -16.46 1.57
N GLY A 27 1.08 -16.28 2.87
CA GLY A 27 1.98 -16.70 3.94
C GLY A 27 2.24 -18.20 3.94
N GLU A 28 1.25 -18.99 3.55
CA GLU A 28 1.38 -20.45 3.43
C GLU A 28 2.46 -20.85 2.42
N ALA A 29 2.66 -20.07 1.35
CA ALA A 29 3.73 -20.32 0.38
C ALA A 29 5.14 -20.20 1.01
N PHE A 30 5.29 -19.40 2.07
CA PHE A 30 6.53 -19.33 2.84
C PHE A 30 6.73 -20.53 3.78
N ILE A 31 5.65 -21.20 4.18
CA ILE A 31 5.66 -22.34 5.12
C ILE A 31 5.78 -23.66 4.37
N ASP A 32 4.95 -23.85 3.34
CA ASP A 32 4.84 -25.08 2.56
C ASP A 32 5.85 -25.13 1.39
N GLY A 33 6.66 -24.07 1.20
CA GLY A 33 7.65 -23.97 0.14
C GLY A 33 7.06 -23.84 -1.27
N SER A 34 5.77 -23.49 -1.37
CA SER A 34 5.09 -23.28 -2.64
C SER A 34 5.59 -22.01 -3.34
N ALA A 35 5.49 -21.97 -4.68
CA ALA A 35 5.92 -20.80 -5.44
C ALA A 35 5.08 -19.56 -5.10
N LEU A 36 5.74 -18.44 -4.78
CA LEU A 36 5.08 -17.16 -4.57
C LEU A 36 4.47 -16.64 -5.87
N ASN A 37 3.22 -16.18 -5.81
CA ASN A 37 2.61 -15.45 -6.92
C ASN A 37 3.10 -14.00 -6.90
N TRP A 38 4.16 -13.71 -7.65
CA TRP A 38 4.78 -12.38 -7.70
C TRP A 38 3.81 -11.27 -8.15
N TYR A 39 2.85 -11.57 -9.02
CA TYR A 39 1.83 -10.61 -9.42
C TYR A 39 0.96 -10.18 -8.23
N LYS A 40 0.53 -11.15 -7.41
CA LYS A 40 -0.20 -10.87 -6.17
C LYS A 40 0.66 -10.07 -5.19
N VAL A 41 1.93 -10.44 -4.98
CA VAL A 41 2.86 -9.68 -4.11
C VAL A 41 2.90 -8.22 -4.53
N VAL A 42 3.20 -7.95 -5.80
CA VAL A 42 3.33 -6.58 -6.32
C VAL A 42 2.05 -5.77 -6.10
N LEU A 43 0.89 -6.32 -6.44
CA LEU A 43 -0.40 -5.67 -6.19
C LEU A 43 -0.65 -5.37 -4.72
N THR A 44 -0.22 -6.28 -3.84
CA THR A 44 -0.39 -6.15 -2.39
C THR A 44 0.33 -4.94 -1.82
N TYR A 45 1.39 -4.46 -2.47
CA TYR A 45 2.06 -3.20 -2.12
C TYR A 45 1.52 -2.00 -2.91
N ILE A 46 1.18 -2.16 -4.19
CA ILE A 46 0.68 -1.07 -5.04
C ILE A 46 -0.67 -0.54 -4.53
N VAL A 47 -1.60 -1.41 -4.19
CA VAL A 47 -2.95 -1.03 -3.75
C VAL A 47 -2.91 -0.10 -2.52
N PRO A 48 -2.24 -0.44 -1.40
CA PRO A 48 -2.18 0.45 -0.24
C PRO A 48 -1.40 1.75 -0.51
N PHE A 49 -0.43 1.76 -1.43
CA PHE A 49 0.21 3.01 -1.87
C PHE A 49 -0.81 3.94 -2.56
N CYS A 50 -1.54 3.42 -3.55
CA CYS A 50 -2.53 4.18 -4.31
C CYS A 50 -3.64 4.71 -3.40
N VAL A 51 -4.17 3.87 -2.50
CA VAL A 51 -5.23 4.27 -1.56
C VAL A 51 -4.72 5.36 -0.61
N SER A 52 -3.52 5.19 -0.02
CA SER A 52 -2.96 6.20 0.89
C SER A 52 -2.73 7.55 0.20
N LEU A 53 -2.23 7.53 -1.04
CA LEU A 53 -2.01 8.74 -1.81
C LEU A 53 -3.32 9.42 -2.21
N TYR A 54 -4.31 8.65 -2.68
CA TYR A 54 -5.63 9.15 -3.03
C TYR A 54 -6.34 9.78 -1.83
N SER A 55 -6.41 9.08 -0.69
CA SER A 55 -7.00 9.61 0.54
C SER A 55 -6.31 10.90 1.00
N SER A 56 -4.99 10.99 0.86
CA SER A 56 -4.24 12.21 1.17
C SER A 56 -4.55 13.38 0.24
N ILE A 57 -4.91 13.11 -1.02
CA ILE A 57 -5.32 14.12 -2.00
C ILE A 57 -6.74 14.59 -1.70
N VAL A 58 -7.66 13.65 -1.45
CA VAL A 58 -9.06 13.94 -1.08
C VAL A 58 -9.13 14.79 0.18
N ALA A 59 -8.47 14.36 1.26
CA ALA A 59 -8.45 15.12 2.51
C ALA A 59 -7.93 16.56 2.32
N LYS A 60 -6.92 16.74 1.45
CA LYS A 60 -6.39 18.08 1.13
C LYS A 60 -7.40 18.94 0.36
N MET A 61 -8.24 18.34 -0.49
CA MET A 61 -9.29 19.06 -1.21
C MET A 61 -10.39 19.51 -0.23
N ASP A 62 -10.76 18.64 0.71
CA ASP A 62 -11.79 18.95 1.73
C ASP A 62 -11.34 20.09 2.66
N THR A 63 -10.07 20.11 3.10
CA THR A 63 -9.57 21.21 3.98
C THR A 63 -9.41 22.55 3.26
N LYS A 64 -9.54 22.58 1.92
CA LYS A 64 -9.39 23.81 1.13
C LYS A 64 -10.74 24.49 0.83
N GLN A 65 -11.82 23.91 1.33
CA GLN A 65 -13.19 24.37 1.13
C GLN A 65 -13.70 25.27 2.27
N ASP A 66 -12.89 25.43 3.33
CA ASP A 66 -13.01 26.45 4.39
C ASP A 66 -12.06 27.64 4.13
#